data_AF-A0A6H1ZVE5-F1
#
_entry.id   AF-A0A6H1ZVE5-F1
#
_cell.length_a   1.000
_cell.length_b   1.000
_cell.length_c   1.000
_cell.angle_alpha   90.00
_cell.angle_beta   90.00
_cell.angle_gamma   90.00
#
_symmetry.space_group_name_H-M   'P 1'
#
loop_
_entity.id
_entity.type
_entity.pdbx_description
1 polymer ?
#
loop_
_entity_poly.entity_id
_entity_poly.type
_entity_poly.pdbx_seq_one_letter_code
_entity_poly.pdbx_strand_id
1 'polypeptide(L)'
;GYTEIWAIVNRTINGATVRNVELMEAPFNDTPADYISNKGLNAFFVDSGTTYNGAAATVISGLSHLEGKAVAVLADGSMVAGKTVSGGKITLPVSASVVHVGLPYTGTIQTMRLDTQLRDGTFQGRVKKIHEINVRVYRSGPFKIGRDANNLDACFDRDATITMGSPYDLFTGDIPIGFDDSWNKEARIMIVQDKPMPLTVVALISEVSV
;
A
#
# COMPACT_ATOMS: atom_id res chain seq x y z
N GLY A 1 5.07 -20.13 17.03
CA GLY A 1 6.30 -19.32 17.12
C GLY A 1 6.43 -18.58 15.82
N TYR A 2 6.64 -17.27 15.86
CA TYR A 2 6.93 -16.52 14.65
C TYR A 2 8.40 -16.72 14.30
N THR A 3 8.68 -17.00 13.02
CA THR A 3 10.04 -17.00 12.51
C THR A 3 10.42 -15.56 12.21
N GLU A 4 11.43 -15.03 12.89
CA GLU A 4 11.97 -13.71 12.59
C GLU A 4 12.96 -13.81 11.43
N ILE A 5 12.85 -12.90 10.46
CA ILE A 5 13.80 -12.79 9.35
C ILE A 5 14.64 -11.54 9.58
N TRP A 6 15.92 -11.76 9.86
CA TRP A 6 16.93 -10.71 9.98
C TRP A 6 17.78 -10.66 8.72
N ALA A 7 17.96 -9.48 8.15
CA ALA A 7 18.75 -9.26 6.94
C ALA A 7 19.83 -8.20 7.16
N ILE A 8 20.97 -8.38 6.51
CA ILE A 8 22.00 -7.35 6.40
C ILE A 8 21.85 -6.69 5.03
N VAL A 9 21.49 -5.40 5.01
CA VAL A 9 21.20 -4.67 3.77
C VAL A 9 22.21 -3.54 3.59
N ASN A 10 22.89 -3.50 2.44
CA ASN A 10 23.74 -2.37 2.07
C ASN A 10 22.89 -1.31 1.36
N ARG A 11 22.97 -0.05 1.78
CA ARG A 11 22.23 1.08 1.19
C ARG A 11 23.16 2.26 0.94
N THR A 12 22.86 3.08 -0.05
CA THR A 12 23.56 4.36 -0.26
C THR A 12 22.78 5.48 0.41
N ILE A 13 23.27 6.02 1.52
CA ILE A 13 22.67 7.10 2.31
C ILE A 13 23.62 8.30 2.30
N ASN A 14 23.11 9.47 1.93
CA ASN A 14 23.90 10.71 1.82
C ASN A 14 25.26 10.54 1.07
N GLY A 15 25.26 9.75 -0.02
CA GLY A 15 26.46 9.48 -0.82
C GLY A 15 27.42 8.41 -0.28
N ALA A 16 27.20 7.88 0.93
CA ALA A 16 28.00 6.80 1.51
C ALA A 16 27.26 5.46 1.48
N THR A 17 28.00 4.36 1.31
CA THR A 17 27.43 3.01 1.53
C THR A 17 27.41 2.71 3.02
N VAL A 18 26.21 2.44 3.55
CA VAL A 18 25.99 1.99 4.92
C VAL A 18 25.45 0.58 4.92
N ARG A 19 25.70 -0.16 6.01
CA ARG A 19 25.21 -1.51 6.21
C ARG A 19 24.25 -1.51 7.39
N ASN A 20 23.00 -1.85 7.13
CA ASN A 20 21.96 -1.93 8.14
C ASN A 20 21.69 -3.38 8.52
N VAL A 21 21.33 -3.60 9.77
CA VAL A 21 20.68 -4.84 10.22
C VAL A 21 19.19 -4.54 10.32
N GLU A 22 18.40 -5.21 9.50
CA GLU A 22 16.97 -4.94 9.33
C GLU A 22 16.17 -6.20 9.65
N LEU A 23 15.08 -6.03 10.40
CA LEU A 23 14.11 -7.08 10.73
C LEU A 23 12.92 -6.96 9.78
N MET A 24 12.49 -8.07 9.18
CA MET A 24 11.21 -8.11 8.48
C MET A 24 10.09 -8.06 9.50
N GLU A 25 9.32 -6.97 9.47
CA GLU A 25 8.19 -6.76 10.36
C GLU A 25 7.16 -7.89 10.24
N ALA A 26 6.48 -8.20 11.34
CA ALA A 26 5.43 -9.20 11.34
C ALA A 26 4.30 -8.80 10.37
N PRO A 27 3.59 -9.78 9.76
CA PRO A 27 2.44 -9.46 8.93
C PRO A 27 1.44 -8.61 9.71
N PHE A 28 0.94 -7.55 9.09
CA PHE A 28 -0.14 -6.75 9.66
C PHE A 28 -1.38 -7.63 9.86
N ASN A 29 -1.63 -8.01 11.10
CA ASN A 29 -2.68 -8.94 11.48
C ASN A 29 -3.26 -8.57 12.85
N ASP A 30 -3.64 -7.29 12.99
CA ASP A 30 -4.35 -6.82 14.17
C ASP A 30 -5.54 -7.75 14.46
N THR A 31 -5.70 -8.19 15.70
CA THR A 31 -6.89 -8.94 16.07
C THR A 31 -8.14 -8.06 15.90
N PRO A 32 -9.36 -8.61 15.86
CA PRO A 32 -10.57 -7.78 15.91
C PRO A 32 -10.58 -6.76 17.05
N ALA A 33 -10.06 -7.13 18.23
CA ALA A 33 -9.96 -6.23 19.37
C ALA A 33 -8.93 -5.12 19.13
N ASP A 34 -7.72 -5.46 18.66
CA ASP A 34 -6.68 -4.48 18.38
C ASP A 34 -7.15 -3.49 17.34
N TYR A 35 -7.70 -3.97 16.23
CA TYR A 35 -8.23 -3.13 15.15
C TYR A 35 -9.34 -2.18 15.61
N ILE A 36 -10.22 -2.62 16.51
CA ILE A 36 -11.26 -1.75 17.06
C ILE A 36 -10.65 -0.60 17.86
N SER A 37 -9.62 -0.90 18.65
CA SER A 37 -8.96 0.08 19.53
C SER A 37 -8.00 1.01 18.79
N ASN A 38 -7.26 0.51 17.81
CA ASN A 38 -6.15 1.20 17.17
C ASN A 38 -6.46 1.63 15.73
N LYS A 39 -7.57 1.17 15.12
CA LYS A 39 -7.95 1.49 13.73
C LYS A 39 -6.84 1.28 12.69
N GLY A 40 -5.97 0.29 12.88
CA GLY A 40 -4.86 -0.01 11.98
C GLY A 40 -3.62 0.86 12.16
N LEU A 41 -3.47 1.51 13.32
CA LEU A 41 -2.25 2.25 13.69
C LEU A 41 -0.98 1.40 13.70
N ASN A 42 -1.08 0.07 13.66
CA ASN A 42 0.07 -0.83 13.57
C ASN A 42 0.51 -1.12 12.12
N ALA A 43 -0.11 -0.48 11.13
CA ALA A 43 0.18 -0.73 9.73
C ALA A 43 1.58 -0.21 9.34
N PHE A 44 2.56 -1.11 9.32
CA PHE A 44 3.94 -0.82 8.95
C PHE A 44 4.24 -1.31 7.53
N PHE A 45 4.08 -0.41 6.55
CA PHE A 45 4.30 -0.71 5.12
C PHE A 45 5.35 0.23 4.52
N VAL A 46 6.54 0.22 5.11
CA VAL A 46 7.70 0.99 4.68
C VAL A 46 8.95 0.12 4.75
N ASP A 47 9.97 0.47 3.96
CA ASP A 47 11.26 -0.23 3.96
C ASP A 47 12.31 0.52 4.80
N SER A 48 13.22 -0.20 5.48
CA SER A 48 14.19 0.39 6.42
C SER A 48 13.56 1.40 7.41
N GLY A 49 12.32 1.12 7.83
CA GLY A 49 11.53 2.06 8.60
C GLY A 49 11.77 1.99 10.12
N THR A 50 11.22 2.98 10.82
CA THR A 50 11.13 3.01 12.28
C THR A 50 9.77 3.53 12.71
N THR A 51 9.38 3.20 13.94
CA THR A 51 8.13 3.63 14.56
C THR A 51 8.45 4.56 15.72
N TYR A 52 7.95 5.78 15.64
CA TYR A 52 7.78 6.64 16.81
C TYR A 52 6.47 6.28 17.50
N ASN A 53 6.49 6.03 18.80
CA ASN A 53 5.30 5.79 19.61
C ASN A 53 5.47 6.51 20.94
N GLY A 54 4.78 7.63 21.12
CA GLY A 54 4.94 8.49 22.28
C GLY A 54 3.96 9.65 22.30
N ALA A 55 4.30 10.70 23.07
CA ALA A 55 3.49 11.90 23.14
C ALA A 55 3.36 12.56 21.75
N ALA A 56 2.20 13.15 21.45
CA ALA A 56 1.96 13.78 20.16
C ALA A 56 3.03 14.83 19.83
N ALA A 57 3.73 14.63 18.72
CA ALA A 57 4.84 15.47 18.31
C ALA A 57 4.76 15.80 16.81
N THR A 58 5.22 16.99 16.44
CA THR A 58 5.39 17.38 15.03
C THR A 58 6.79 17.08 14.52
N VAL A 59 7.78 16.89 15.41
CA VAL A 59 9.16 16.60 15.03
C VAL A 59 9.49 15.15 15.38
N ILE A 60 9.75 14.35 14.37
CA ILE A 60 10.12 12.94 14.53
C ILE A 60 11.61 12.81 14.24
N SER A 61 12.37 12.39 15.24
CA SER A 61 13.84 12.26 15.19
C SER A 61 14.27 10.78 15.20
N GLY A 62 15.58 10.52 15.15
CA GLY A 62 16.11 9.14 15.10
C GLY A 62 16.10 8.54 13.70
N LEU A 63 16.07 9.38 12.66
CA LEU A 63 16.01 8.97 11.25
C LEU A 63 17.36 9.10 10.54
N SER A 64 18.47 9.16 11.28
CA SER A 64 19.81 9.38 10.73
C SER A 64 20.21 8.35 9.66
N HIS A 65 19.67 7.12 9.73
CA HIS A 65 19.90 6.08 8.73
C HIS A 65 19.19 6.35 7.40
N LEU A 66 18.31 7.34 7.33
CA LEU A 66 17.57 7.77 6.13
C LEU A 66 17.94 9.19 5.68
N GLU A 67 19.05 9.75 6.17
CA GLU A 67 19.45 11.13 5.89
C GLU A 67 19.49 11.44 4.38
N GLY A 68 18.83 12.54 3.98
CA GLY A 68 18.74 12.98 2.59
C GLY A 68 17.81 12.14 1.70
N LYS A 69 17.09 11.16 2.25
CA LYS A 69 16.12 10.35 1.50
C LYS A 69 14.71 10.92 1.61
N ALA A 70 13.98 10.83 0.51
CA ALA A 70 12.52 10.96 0.52
C ALA A 70 11.93 9.74 1.23
N VAL A 71 11.00 9.99 2.14
CA VAL A 71 10.40 8.96 2.99
C VAL A 71 8.89 8.92 2.82
N ALA A 72 8.33 7.71 2.96
CA ALA A 72 6.91 7.51 3.16
C ALA A 72 6.61 7.56 4.66
N VAL A 73 5.50 8.19 5.01
CA VAL A 73 5.12 8.44 6.41
C VAL A 73 3.65 8.10 6.61
N LEU A 74 3.37 7.28 7.62
CA LEU A 74 2.04 7.05 8.16
C LEU A 74 2.00 7.59 9.59
N ALA A 75 1.29 8.69 9.81
CA ALA A 75 1.19 9.39 11.09
C ALA A 75 -0.24 9.30 11.62
N ASP A 76 -0.44 8.60 12.73
CA ASP A 76 -1.74 8.29 13.32
C ASP A 76 -2.77 7.77 12.30
N GLY A 77 -2.34 6.94 11.34
CA GLY A 77 -3.20 6.40 10.27
C GLY A 77 -3.42 7.36 9.08
N SER A 78 -2.80 8.53 9.09
CA SER A 78 -2.81 9.50 7.99
C SER A 78 -1.52 9.45 7.18
N MET A 79 -1.62 9.39 5.86
CA MET A 79 -0.45 9.53 5.00
C MET A 79 0.07 10.96 5.00
N VAL A 80 1.39 11.11 5.10
CA VAL A 80 2.07 12.41 4.98
C VAL A 80 3.07 12.34 3.84
N ALA A 81 2.77 13.07 2.76
CA ALA A 81 3.61 13.11 1.56
C ALA A 81 4.70 14.18 1.64
N GLY A 82 5.70 14.07 0.75
CA GLY A 82 6.70 15.11 0.51
C GLY A 82 7.67 15.35 1.66
N LYS A 83 7.98 14.31 2.45
CA LYS A 83 8.95 14.39 3.54
C LYS A 83 10.31 13.88 3.10
N THR A 84 11.33 14.65 3.42
CA THR A 84 12.74 14.29 3.25
C THR A 84 13.43 14.43 4.59
N VAL A 85 14.25 13.46 4.97
CA VAL A 85 14.97 13.52 6.24
C VAL A 85 16.10 14.54 6.14
N SER A 86 16.13 15.46 7.12
CA SER A 86 17.21 16.44 7.26
C SER A 86 17.61 16.56 8.74
N GLY A 87 18.90 16.41 9.02
CA GLY A 87 19.43 16.43 10.39
C GLY A 87 18.89 15.29 11.25
N GLY A 88 18.65 14.12 10.65
CA GLY A 88 18.13 12.92 11.31
C GLY A 88 16.67 13.01 11.76
N LYS A 89 15.89 13.94 11.18
CA LYS A 89 14.49 14.18 11.55
C LYS A 89 13.61 14.59 10.38
N ILE A 90 12.30 14.51 10.58
CA ILE A 90 11.26 15.10 9.73
C ILE A 90 10.32 15.98 10.57
N THR A 91 9.63 16.90 9.91
CA THR A 91 8.56 17.71 10.53
C THR A 91 7.22 17.43 9.87
N LEU A 92 6.26 16.96 10.67
CA LEU A 92 4.88 16.69 10.31
C LEU A 92 4.06 17.99 10.31
N PRO A 93 3.05 18.11 9.43
CA PRO A 93 2.15 19.27 9.41
C PRO A 93 1.18 19.28 10.61
N VAL A 94 0.86 18.11 11.16
CA VAL A 94 -0.02 17.91 12.33
C VAL A 94 0.74 17.01 13.31
N SER A 95 0.59 17.25 14.61
CA SER A 95 1.21 16.41 15.64
C SER A 95 0.58 15.03 15.66
N ALA A 96 1.40 13.98 15.75
CA ALA A 96 0.94 12.59 15.83
C ALA A 96 1.68 11.81 16.92
N SER A 97 1.03 10.77 17.46
CA SER A 97 1.54 9.97 18.58
C SER A 97 2.23 8.69 18.11
N VAL A 98 1.67 8.04 17.09
CA VAL A 98 2.24 6.86 16.41
C VAL A 98 2.61 7.26 14.99
N VAL A 99 3.89 7.13 14.64
CA VAL A 99 4.38 7.52 13.31
C VAL A 99 5.33 6.45 12.78
N HIS A 100 4.94 5.83 11.67
CA HIS A 100 5.82 4.97 10.89
C HIS A 100 6.50 5.81 9.81
N VAL A 101 7.82 5.75 9.75
CA VAL A 101 8.64 6.46 8.76
C VAL A 101 9.63 5.50 8.16
N GLY A 102 9.70 5.44 6.83
CA GLY A 102 10.70 4.66 6.13
C GLY A 102 10.80 5.01 4.66
N LEU A 103 11.60 4.25 3.93
CA LEU A 103 11.68 4.36 2.48
C LEU A 103 10.37 3.89 1.85
N PRO A 104 9.89 4.57 0.78
CA PRO A 104 8.71 4.13 0.07
C PRO A 104 8.94 2.76 -0.56
N TYR A 105 7.92 1.91 -0.50
CA TYR A 105 7.88 0.62 -1.17
C TYR A 105 6.66 0.59 -2.09
N THR A 106 6.80 -0.10 -3.23
CA THR A 106 5.70 -0.30 -4.17
C THR A 106 5.43 -1.79 -4.32
N GLY A 107 4.28 -2.23 -3.82
CA GLY A 107 3.76 -3.57 -4.07
C GLY A 107 3.03 -3.61 -5.40
N THR A 108 3.28 -4.62 -6.22
CA THR A 108 2.55 -4.81 -7.49
C THR A 108 2.11 -6.26 -7.61
N ILE A 109 0.84 -6.45 -7.93
CA ILE A 109 0.25 -7.74 -8.26
C ILE A 109 -0.25 -7.66 -9.69
N GLN A 110 0.09 -8.63 -10.51
CA GLN A 110 -0.50 -8.81 -11.83
C GLN A 110 -1.15 -10.19 -11.89
N THR A 111 -2.43 -10.22 -12.26
CA THR A 111 -3.14 -11.48 -12.39
C THR A 111 -2.63 -12.28 -13.57
N MET A 112 -2.86 -13.59 -13.50
CA MET A 112 -2.79 -14.44 -14.69
C MET A 112 -3.87 -14.02 -15.70
N ARG A 113 -3.72 -14.51 -16.94
CA ARG A 113 -4.75 -14.31 -17.98
C ARG A 113 -6.06 -14.90 -17.49
N LEU A 114 -7.15 -14.15 -17.65
CA LEU A 114 -8.47 -14.67 -17.29
C LEU A 114 -8.80 -15.90 -18.13
N ASP A 115 -9.22 -16.98 -17.48
CA ASP A 115 -9.66 -18.22 -18.12
C ASP A 115 -10.92 -18.72 -17.42
N THR A 116 -11.92 -19.09 -18.22
CA THR A 116 -13.17 -19.69 -17.74
C THR A 116 -13.67 -20.69 -18.77
N GLN A 117 -14.42 -21.70 -18.32
CA GLN A 117 -14.95 -22.70 -19.24
C GLN A 117 -16.23 -22.17 -19.90
N LEU A 118 -16.21 -22.00 -21.23
CA LEU A 118 -17.42 -21.71 -22.00
C LEU A 118 -18.05 -23.01 -22.51
N ARG A 119 -19.37 -22.99 -22.74
CA ARG A 119 -20.10 -24.13 -23.33
C ARG A 119 -19.63 -24.47 -24.75
N ASP A 120 -19.10 -23.49 -25.47
CA ASP A 120 -18.71 -23.57 -26.88
C ASP A 120 -17.19 -23.68 -27.09
N GLY A 121 -16.44 -24.02 -26.04
CA GLY A 121 -15.01 -24.34 -26.13
C GLY A 121 -14.13 -23.46 -25.25
N THR A 122 -12.87 -23.30 -25.66
CA THR A 122 -11.87 -22.59 -24.86
C THR A 122 -12.06 -21.07 -24.92
N PHE A 123 -11.87 -20.44 -23.76
CA PHE A 123 -11.79 -18.99 -23.59
C PHE A 123 -10.41 -18.44 -24.00
N GLN A 124 -9.42 -19.32 -24.13
CA GLN A 124 -8.08 -18.96 -24.56
C GLN A 124 -8.06 -18.64 -26.06
N GLY A 125 -7.40 -17.53 -26.42
CA GLY A 125 -7.28 -17.08 -27.82
C GLY A 125 -8.42 -16.21 -28.33
N ARG A 126 -9.56 -16.18 -27.63
CA ARG A 126 -10.66 -15.25 -27.90
C ARG A 126 -10.31 -13.84 -27.43
N VAL A 127 -10.86 -12.85 -28.14
CA VAL A 127 -10.75 -11.46 -27.75
C VAL A 127 -11.83 -11.20 -26.71
N LYS A 128 -11.48 -10.50 -25.63
CA LYS A 128 -12.32 -10.28 -24.47
C LYS A 128 -12.14 -8.86 -23.98
N LYS A 129 -13.14 -8.38 -23.26
CA LYS A 129 -13.14 -7.05 -22.64
C LYS A 129 -13.69 -7.17 -21.23
N ILE A 130 -12.94 -6.68 -20.26
CA ILE A 130 -13.41 -6.51 -18.88
C ILE A 130 -14.22 -5.21 -18.81
N HIS A 131 -15.42 -5.27 -18.25
CA HIS A 131 -16.29 -4.09 -18.08
C HIS A 131 -16.20 -3.52 -16.66
N GLU A 132 -16.28 -4.41 -15.68
CA GLU A 132 -16.27 -4.07 -14.27
C GLU A 132 -15.45 -5.10 -13.50
N ILE A 133 -14.78 -4.63 -12.46
CA ILE A 133 -14.10 -5.49 -11.48
C ILE A 133 -14.61 -5.12 -10.10
N ASN A 134 -15.16 -6.11 -9.41
CA ASN A 134 -15.43 -6.04 -7.98
C ASN A 134 -14.22 -6.56 -7.23
N VAL A 135 -13.49 -5.64 -6.57
CA VAL A 135 -12.32 -5.97 -5.76
C VAL A 135 -12.77 -6.14 -4.31
N ARG A 136 -12.66 -7.36 -3.78
CA ARG A 136 -12.89 -7.61 -2.36
C ARG A 136 -11.62 -7.35 -1.59
N VAL A 137 -11.65 -6.39 -0.68
CA VAL A 137 -10.51 -6.06 0.18
C VAL A 137 -10.84 -6.25 1.65
N TYR A 138 -9.81 -6.48 2.45
CA TYR A 138 -9.90 -6.58 3.90
C TYR A 138 -8.95 -5.57 4.55
N ARG A 139 -9.48 -4.71 5.42
CA ARG A 139 -8.72 -3.66 6.15
C ARG A 139 -7.62 -3.02 5.32
N SER A 140 -8.02 -2.46 4.18
CA SER A 140 -7.10 -1.92 3.19
C SER A 140 -7.27 -0.41 3.02
N GLY A 141 -6.16 0.26 2.74
CA GLY A 141 -6.15 1.67 2.32
C GLY A 141 -6.41 1.82 0.82
N PRO A 142 -6.38 3.07 0.30
CA PRO A 142 -6.42 3.35 -1.13
C PRO A 142 -5.31 2.64 -1.88
N PHE A 143 -5.60 2.20 -3.10
CA PHE A 143 -4.66 1.52 -4.00
C PHE A 143 -4.96 1.92 -5.45
N LYS A 144 -4.13 1.46 -6.38
CA LYS A 144 -4.35 1.67 -7.82
C LYS A 144 -4.68 0.36 -8.51
N ILE A 145 -5.55 0.39 -9.50
CA ILE A 145 -5.91 -0.76 -10.32
C ILE A 145 -5.91 -0.39 -11.79
N GLY A 146 -5.58 -1.32 -12.66
CA GLY A 146 -5.53 -1.04 -14.09
C GLY A 146 -5.15 -2.25 -14.94
N ARG A 147 -5.03 -2.05 -16.25
CA ARG A 147 -4.63 -3.11 -17.19
C ARG A 147 -3.12 -3.35 -17.21
N ASP A 148 -2.34 -2.30 -16.96
CA ASP A 148 -0.88 -2.31 -16.92
C ASP A 148 -0.34 -1.11 -16.14
N ALA A 149 0.98 -1.02 -15.98
CA ALA A 149 1.65 0.02 -15.18
C ALA A 149 1.46 1.45 -15.71
N ASN A 150 1.07 1.63 -16.97
CA ASN A 150 0.83 2.95 -17.58
C ASN A 150 -0.65 3.35 -17.56
N ASN A 151 -1.54 2.42 -17.22
CA ASN A 151 -2.98 2.61 -17.27
C ASN A 151 -3.57 2.19 -15.92
N LEU A 152 -3.29 2.98 -14.89
CA LEU A 152 -3.69 2.76 -13.51
C LEU A 152 -4.62 3.87 -13.03
N ASP A 153 -5.78 3.49 -12.53
CA ASP A 153 -6.73 4.38 -11.88
C ASP A 153 -6.62 4.26 -10.36
N ALA A 154 -6.70 5.40 -9.68
CA ALA A 154 -6.76 5.44 -8.22
C ALA A 154 -8.12 4.91 -7.76
N CYS A 155 -8.11 3.86 -6.95
CA CYS A 155 -9.29 3.30 -6.33
C CYS A 155 -9.37 3.75 -4.87
N PHE A 156 -10.59 4.02 -4.42
CA PHE A 156 -10.88 4.25 -3.00
C PHE A 156 -10.08 5.43 -2.41
N ASP A 157 -9.76 6.44 -3.22
CA ASP A 157 -9.11 7.64 -2.70
C ASP A 157 -10.10 8.49 -1.91
N ARG A 158 -9.57 9.34 -1.04
CA ARG A 158 -10.39 10.18 -0.16
C ARG A 158 -11.34 11.06 -0.96
N ASP A 159 -12.56 11.17 -0.44
CA ASP A 159 -13.45 12.27 -0.80
C ASP A 159 -12.73 13.59 -0.47
N ALA A 160 -12.71 14.50 -1.44
CA ALA A 160 -12.06 15.81 -1.33
C ALA A 160 -12.66 16.69 -0.21
N THR A 161 -13.82 16.32 0.33
CA THR A 161 -14.46 17.01 1.45
C THR A 161 -13.87 16.66 2.83
N ILE A 162 -13.03 15.62 2.93
CA ILE A 162 -12.43 15.20 4.20
C ILE A 162 -11.21 16.08 4.54
N THR A 163 -11.19 16.62 5.76
CA THR A 163 -10.09 17.46 6.25
C THR A 163 -8.73 16.78 6.15
N MET A 164 -7.77 17.52 5.61
CA MET A 164 -6.37 17.07 5.51
C MET A 164 -5.79 16.87 6.92
N GLY A 165 -5.25 15.67 7.18
CA GLY A 165 -4.73 15.28 8.49
C GLY A 165 -5.68 14.43 9.35
N SER A 166 -6.94 14.22 8.94
CA SER A 166 -7.76 13.16 9.56
C SER A 166 -7.16 11.77 9.25
N PRO A 167 -7.39 10.73 10.07
CA PRO A 167 -6.96 9.35 9.78
C PRO A 167 -7.73 8.73 8.61
N TYR A 168 -7.11 7.81 7.86
CA TYR A 168 -7.83 7.00 6.87
C TYR A 168 -8.48 5.81 7.58
N ASP A 169 -9.78 5.62 7.34
CA ASP A 169 -10.45 4.40 7.75
C ASP A 169 -10.13 3.28 6.76
N LEU A 170 -9.58 2.18 7.27
CA LEU A 170 -9.32 1.01 6.46
C LEU A 170 -10.64 0.33 6.06
N PHE A 171 -10.78 0.03 4.78
CA PHE A 171 -12.01 -0.50 4.21
C PHE A 171 -12.02 -2.03 4.18
N THR A 172 -13.20 -2.59 4.39
CA THR A 172 -13.47 -4.02 4.24
C THR A 172 -14.78 -4.21 3.50
N GLY A 173 -14.73 -4.95 2.40
CA GLY A 173 -15.89 -5.17 1.54
C GLY A 173 -15.53 -5.22 0.07
N ASP A 174 -16.56 -5.11 -0.76
CA ASP A 174 -16.44 -5.12 -2.21
C ASP A 174 -16.42 -3.68 -2.74
N ILE A 175 -15.46 -3.39 -3.60
CA ILE A 175 -15.36 -2.11 -4.30
C ILE A 175 -15.64 -2.36 -5.79
N PRO A 176 -16.77 -1.89 -6.32
CA PRO A 176 -17.04 -1.94 -7.76
C PRO A 176 -16.20 -0.88 -8.46
N ILE A 177 -15.47 -1.30 -9.50
CA ILE A 177 -14.59 -0.43 -10.27
C ILE A 177 -14.90 -0.62 -11.74
N GLY A 178 -15.36 0.46 -12.38
CA GLY A 178 -15.43 0.52 -13.84
C GLY A 178 -14.02 0.41 -14.40
N PHE A 179 -13.79 -0.55 -15.29
CA PHE A 179 -12.46 -0.88 -15.75
C PHE A 179 -12.32 -0.50 -17.22
N ASP A 180 -11.43 0.45 -17.51
CA ASP A 180 -11.20 0.91 -18.88
C ASP A 180 -10.33 -0.10 -19.65
N ASP A 181 -10.98 -1.16 -20.11
CA ASP A 181 -10.35 -2.19 -20.95
C ASP A 181 -10.66 -2.03 -22.43
N SER A 182 -9.69 -2.43 -23.22
CA SER A 182 -9.77 -2.58 -24.67
C SER A 182 -9.87 -4.05 -25.03
N TRP A 183 -10.58 -4.37 -26.11
CA TRP A 183 -10.67 -5.74 -26.65
C TRP A 183 -9.28 -6.35 -26.84
N ASN A 184 -8.93 -7.35 -26.03
CA ASN A 184 -7.62 -7.99 -26.05
C ASN A 184 -7.70 -9.48 -25.67
N LYS A 185 -6.61 -10.23 -25.87
CA LYS A 185 -6.56 -11.68 -25.59
C LYS A 185 -6.05 -12.02 -24.19
N GLU A 186 -5.47 -11.06 -23.48
CA GLU A 186 -4.78 -11.29 -22.21
C GLU A 186 -5.68 -11.10 -20.99
N ALA A 187 -6.54 -10.08 -20.99
CA ALA A 187 -7.43 -9.65 -19.90
C ALA A 187 -6.77 -9.81 -18.53
N ARG A 188 -5.67 -9.08 -18.33
CA ARG A 188 -4.93 -9.05 -17.07
C ARG A 188 -5.36 -7.83 -16.26
N ILE A 189 -5.29 -7.99 -14.95
CA ILE A 189 -5.57 -6.96 -13.98
C ILE A 189 -4.30 -6.74 -13.18
N MET A 190 -3.87 -5.49 -13.07
CA MET A 190 -2.76 -5.05 -12.26
C MET A 190 -3.28 -4.24 -11.08
N ILE A 191 -2.76 -4.53 -9.88
CA ILE A 191 -3.02 -3.78 -8.66
C ILE A 191 -1.68 -3.29 -8.14
N VAL A 192 -1.61 -2.00 -7.81
CA VAL A 192 -0.40 -1.33 -7.30
C VAL A 192 -0.72 -0.66 -5.98
N GLN A 193 0.11 -0.91 -4.98
CA GLN A 193 0.13 -0.19 -3.71
C GLN A 193 1.45 0.57 -3.59
N ASP A 194 1.41 1.88 -3.74
CA ASP A 194 2.55 2.79 -3.62
C ASP A 194 2.49 3.69 -2.37
N LYS A 195 1.40 3.58 -1.61
CA LYS A 195 1.18 4.30 -0.35
C LYS A 195 1.63 3.41 0.83
N PRO A 196 2.08 3.99 1.96
CA PRO A 196 2.51 3.25 3.15
C PRO A 196 1.31 2.72 3.95
N MET A 197 0.44 1.98 3.29
CA MET A 197 -0.85 1.51 3.82
C MET A 197 -1.04 0.03 3.53
N PRO A 198 -1.82 -0.67 4.38
CA PRO A 198 -2.11 -2.08 4.15
C PRO A 198 -2.96 -2.25 2.91
N LEU A 199 -2.69 -3.31 2.16
CA LEU A 199 -3.55 -3.79 1.09
C LEU A 199 -3.64 -5.32 1.17
N THR A 200 -4.83 -5.81 1.49
CA THR A 200 -5.17 -7.23 1.49
C THR A 200 -6.27 -7.46 0.48
N VAL A 201 -5.89 -7.95 -0.71
CA VAL A 201 -6.83 -8.33 -1.76
C VAL A 201 -7.30 -9.77 -1.49
N VAL A 202 -8.60 -9.93 -1.26
CA VAL A 202 -9.23 -11.23 -0.95
C VAL A 202 -9.75 -11.89 -2.21
N ALA A 203 -10.36 -11.12 -3.11
CA ALA A 203 -10.90 -11.63 -4.36
C ALA A 203 -10.94 -10.55 -5.44
N LEU A 204 -10.87 -11.00 -6.70
CA LEU A 204 -11.14 -10.21 -7.89
C LEU A 204 -12.26 -10.88 -8.65
N ILE A 205 -13.38 -10.18 -8.80
CA ILE A 205 -14.59 -10.67 -9.46
C ILE A 205 -14.82 -9.78 -10.67
N SER A 206 -14.47 -10.28 -11.86
CA SER A 206 -14.55 -9.53 -13.11
C SER A 206 -15.80 -9.88 -13.91
N GLU A 207 -16.50 -8.87 -14.42
CA GLU A 207 -17.52 -9.02 -15.45
C GLU A 207 -16.89 -8.84 -16.84
N VAL A 208 -17.04 -9.84 -17.71
CA VAL A 208 -16.31 -9.94 -18.97
C VAL A 208 -17.22 -10.30 -20.14
N SER A 209 -17.03 -9.59 -21.25
CA SER A 209 -17.59 -9.94 -22.56
C SER A 209 -16.55 -10.64 -23.42
N VAL A 210 -17.00 -11.61 -24.22
CA VAL A 210 -16.20 -12.45 -25.14
C VAL A 210 -16.78 -12.37 -26.53
#